data_AF-A0A4R1QMY0-F1
#
_entry.id   AF-A0A4R1QMY0-F1
#
_cell.length_a   1.000
_cell.length_b   1.000
_cell.length_c   1.000
_cell.angle_alpha   90.00
_cell.angle_beta   90.00
_cell.angle_gamma   90.00
#
_symmetry.space_group_name_H-M   'P 1'
#
loop_
_entity.id
_entity.type
_entity.pdbx_description
1 polymer ?
#
loop_
_entity_poly.entity_id
_entity_poly.type
_entity_poly.pdbx_seq_one_letter_code
_entity_poly.pdbx_strand_id
1 'polypeptide(L)'
;MKRKNMATMVTCIALVGAVAVGGTLALLSRGSNPVTNTFTVGKGYKTGDVILDEAPVKQETSGVNLGDYVEITSNDPEHPVVRVKENDYKNLIDTSTMDKDPQFHISGACEVKYSWIVAKVDGFNTTQGATTLKFTDVIDDTLENNAVAGEWVKVTKKPEGGYNYTNVTDNTQMGNGIYIYNMPLMAGQSTEDLFQELEINNFVAGNSPSTITVTGYAVEGVYSTTVVEGEETYTPVGYNDMRDAVMAQVDTWAFPTAGEAG
;
A
#
# COMPACT_ATOMS: atom_id res chain seq x y z
N MET A 1 3.48 32.49 -59.45
CA MET A 1 3.44 31.51 -58.33
C MET A 1 3.72 32.25 -57.03
N LYS A 2 3.22 31.81 -55.86
CA LYS A 2 3.51 32.31 -54.48
C LYS A 2 2.38 33.02 -53.70
N ARG A 3 1.19 32.40 -53.54
CA ARG A 3 0.32 32.64 -52.34
C ARG A 3 -0.52 31.42 -51.94
N LYS A 4 -0.84 30.52 -52.87
CA LYS A 4 -1.69 29.34 -52.60
C LYS A 4 -0.97 28.17 -51.90
N ASN A 5 0.36 28.13 -51.90
CA ASN A 5 1.13 27.00 -51.32
C ASN A 5 1.57 27.26 -49.86
N MET A 6 1.38 28.48 -49.33
CA MET A 6 1.72 28.81 -47.94
C MET A 6 0.63 28.41 -46.95
N ALA A 7 -0.64 28.46 -47.37
CA ALA A 7 -1.77 28.10 -46.51
C ALA A 7 -1.78 26.61 -46.15
N THR A 8 -1.43 25.74 -47.10
CA THR A 8 -1.33 24.29 -46.91
C THR A 8 -0.19 23.90 -45.97
N MET A 9 0.94 24.63 -46.01
CA MET A 9 2.07 24.35 -45.11
C MET A 9 1.78 24.75 -43.67
N VAL A 10 1.09 25.87 -43.45
CA VAL A 10 0.68 26.33 -42.11
C VAL A 10 -0.38 25.41 -41.51
N THR A 11 -1.30 24.87 -42.31
CA THR A 11 -2.29 23.89 -41.83
C THR A 11 -1.65 22.55 -41.47
N CYS A 12 -0.62 22.10 -42.19
CA CYS A 12 0.13 20.89 -41.80
C CYS A 12 0.94 21.08 -40.51
N ILE A 13 1.57 22.24 -40.30
CA ILE A 13 2.30 22.53 -39.04
C ILE A 13 1.32 22.63 -37.86
N ALA A 14 0.16 23.25 -38.06
CA ALA A 14 -0.90 23.30 -37.05
C ALA A 14 -1.49 21.90 -36.75
N LEU A 15 -1.60 21.02 -37.75
CA LEU A 15 -2.06 19.64 -37.56
C LEU A 15 -1.04 18.80 -36.79
N VAL A 16 0.26 18.93 -37.07
CA VAL A 16 1.32 18.23 -36.32
C VAL A 16 1.43 18.76 -34.88
N GLY A 17 1.27 20.07 -34.67
CA GLY A 17 1.20 20.66 -33.33
C GLY A 17 -0.04 20.21 -32.53
N ALA A 18 -1.21 20.11 -33.16
CA ALA A 18 -2.44 19.64 -32.53
C ALA A 18 -2.43 18.12 -32.24
N VAL A 19 -1.78 17.31 -33.07
CA VAL A 19 -1.61 15.86 -32.83
C VAL A 19 -0.57 15.60 -31.73
N ALA A 20 0.49 16.41 -31.64
CA ALA A 20 1.49 16.32 -30.58
C ALA A 20 0.92 16.69 -29.20
N VAL A 21 0.11 17.77 -29.12
CA VAL A 21 -0.55 18.20 -27.88
C VAL A 21 -1.78 17.34 -27.55
N GLY A 22 -2.50 16.85 -28.57
CA GLY A 22 -3.62 15.93 -28.40
C GLY A 22 -3.21 14.54 -27.90
N GLY A 23 -2.04 14.06 -28.32
CA GLY A 23 -1.45 12.80 -27.84
C GLY A 23 -1.00 12.86 -26.38
N THR A 24 -0.40 13.97 -25.95
CA THR A 24 0.00 14.18 -24.54
C THR A 24 -1.19 14.51 -23.63
N LEU A 25 -2.17 15.30 -24.07
CA LEU A 25 -3.38 15.56 -23.27
C LEU A 25 -4.28 14.33 -23.16
N ALA A 26 -4.35 13.46 -24.17
CA ALA A 26 -5.06 12.18 -24.06
C ALA A 26 -4.33 11.16 -23.16
N LEU A 27 -2.99 11.26 -23.04
CA LEU A 27 -2.21 10.50 -22.07
C LEU A 27 -2.49 10.96 -20.62
N LEU A 28 -2.82 12.24 -20.43
CA LEU A 28 -3.05 12.90 -19.12
C LEU A 28 -4.54 12.97 -18.72
N SER A 29 -5.48 12.36 -19.46
CA SER A 29 -6.92 12.57 -19.23
C SER A 29 -7.68 11.34 -18.73
N ARG A 30 -7.01 10.31 -18.18
CA ARG A 30 -7.71 9.11 -17.69
C ARG A 30 -7.16 8.65 -16.35
N GLY A 31 -7.91 9.00 -15.29
CA GLY A 31 -7.60 8.64 -13.91
C GLY A 31 -7.40 7.13 -13.74
N SER A 32 -6.40 6.75 -12.95
CA SER A 32 -6.27 5.39 -12.44
C SER A 32 -7.43 5.07 -11.50
N ASN A 33 -7.70 3.77 -11.33
CA ASN A 33 -8.54 3.33 -10.24
C ASN A 33 -7.84 3.63 -8.89
N PRO A 34 -8.58 3.98 -7.84
CA PRO A 34 -8.01 4.22 -6.51
C PRO A 34 -7.41 2.93 -5.93
N VAL A 35 -6.41 3.07 -5.07
CA VAL A 35 -5.95 2.01 -4.16
C VAL A 35 -6.96 1.95 -3.02
N THR A 36 -7.82 0.93 -3.01
CA THR A 36 -8.87 0.82 -1.98
C THR A 36 -8.38 0.01 -0.79
N ASN A 37 -8.20 0.66 0.36
CA ASN A 37 -7.94 -0.02 1.63
C ASN A 37 -9.27 -0.52 2.24
N THR A 38 -9.46 -1.83 2.32
CA THR A 38 -10.67 -2.46 2.88
C THR A 38 -10.35 -3.34 4.08
N PHE A 39 -11.19 -3.31 5.12
CA PHE A 39 -10.93 -4.00 6.39
C PHE A 39 -11.92 -5.11 6.63
N THR A 40 -11.43 -6.22 7.19
CA THR A 40 -12.24 -7.17 7.95
C THR A 40 -11.67 -7.23 9.35
N VAL A 41 -12.47 -6.86 10.36
CA VAL A 41 -12.03 -6.84 11.76
C VAL A 41 -12.19 -8.19 12.44
N GLY A 42 -11.22 -8.53 13.29
CA GLY A 42 -11.26 -9.68 14.17
C GLY A 42 -12.27 -9.55 15.31
N LYS A 43 -12.65 -10.69 15.87
CA LYS A 43 -13.55 -10.78 17.02
C LYS A 43 -12.90 -10.06 18.22
N GLY A 44 -13.54 -9.03 18.76
CA GLY A 44 -13.05 -8.25 19.92
C GLY A 44 -12.74 -6.77 19.63
N TYR A 45 -12.62 -6.40 18.35
CA TYR A 45 -12.40 -5.01 17.93
C TYR A 45 -13.71 -4.33 17.54
N LYS A 46 -13.82 -3.03 17.85
CA LYS A 46 -14.91 -2.16 17.41
C LYS A 46 -14.54 -1.52 16.06
N THR A 47 -15.54 -1.06 15.33
CA THR A 47 -15.31 -0.30 14.09
C THR A 47 -14.47 0.94 14.40
N GLY A 48 -13.34 1.10 13.72
CA GLY A 48 -12.40 2.21 13.92
C GLY A 48 -11.29 1.94 14.93
N ASP A 49 -11.25 0.76 15.55
CA ASP A 49 -10.12 0.39 16.42
C ASP A 49 -8.85 0.07 15.63
N VAL A 50 -9.00 -0.31 14.36
CA VAL A 50 -7.91 -0.56 13.42
C VAL A 50 -8.11 0.30 12.19
N ILE A 51 -7.07 1.02 11.80
CA ILE A 51 -7.05 1.93 10.67
C ILE A 51 -5.86 1.53 9.78
N LEU A 52 -6.02 1.68 8.48
CA LEU A 52 -5.02 1.53 7.43
C LEU A 52 -5.19 2.76 6.56
N ASP A 53 -4.11 3.48 6.44
CA ASP A 53 -3.98 4.70 5.68
C ASP A 53 -2.54 4.81 5.18
N GLU A 54 -2.33 5.84 4.38
CA GLU A 54 -1.07 6.20 3.75
C GLU A 54 -0.94 7.71 3.80
N ALA A 55 0.28 8.22 3.80
CA ALA A 55 0.60 9.61 3.63
C ALA A 55 0.02 10.12 2.30
N PRO A 56 -0.45 11.37 2.28
CA PRO A 56 -0.96 11.96 1.07
C PRO A 56 0.21 12.22 0.11
N VAL A 57 0.01 11.90 -1.16
CA VAL A 57 1.00 12.19 -2.21
C VAL A 57 0.51 13.30 -3.13
N LYS A 58 1.46 13.95 -3.80
CA LYS A 58 1.19 14.88 -4.91
C LYS A 58 2.00 14.49 -6.12
N GLN A 59 1.48 14.79 -7.30
CA GLN A 59 2.24 14.62 -8.52
C GLN A 59 3.23 15.78 -8.72
N GLU A 60 4.48 15.45 -9.00
CA GLU A 60 5.47 16.41 -9.45
C GLU A 60 5.21 16.83 -10.90
N THR A 61 4.97 18.12 -11.10
CA THR A 61 4.55 18.68 -12.41
C THR A 61 5.67 19.42 -13.13
N SER A 62 6.88 19.42 -12.56
CA SER A 62 8.06 20.05 -13.16
C SER A 62 9.36 19.45 -12.63
N GLY A 63 10.47 19.70 -13.34
CA GLY A 63 11.79 19.28 -12.89
C GLY A 63 12.21 17.90 -13.38
N VAL A 64 13.20 17.32 -12.69
CA VAL A 64 13.80 16.02 -13.05
C VAL A 64 12.92 14.82 -12.67
N ASN A 65 12.01 15.02 -11.71
CA ASN A 65 11.05 14.02 -11.21
C ASN A 65 9.65 14.23 -11.80
N LEU A 66 9.57 14.82 -13.00
CA LEU A 66 8.29 15.11 -13.65
C LEU A 66 7.47 13.83 -13.80
N GLY A 67 6.28 13.80 -13.22
CA GLY A 67 5.37 12.67 -13.28
C GLY A 67 5.43 11.73 -12.08
N ASP A 68 6.40 11.89 -11.18
CA ASP A 68 6.49 11.12 -9.94
C ASP A 68 5.42 11.57 -8.95
N TYR A 69 5.04 10.66 -8.05
CA TYR A 69 4.14 10.94 -6.95
C TYR A 69 4.93 10.90 -5.65
N VAL A 70 5.15 12.07 -5.07
CA VAL A 70 5.97 12.21 -3.87
C VAL A 70 5.12 12.50 -2.65
N GLU A 71 5.57 12.03 -1.49
CA GLU A 71 4.93 12.30 -0.22
C GLU A 71 4.84 13.81 0.07
N ILE A 72 3.69 14.25 0.54
CA ILE A 72 3.51 15.62 1.03
C ILE A 72 4.00 15.68 2.48
N THR A 73 5.24 16.14 2.66
CA THR A 73 5.90 16.25 3.97
C THR A 73 5.76 17.64 4.62
N SER A 74 5.11 18.59 3.94
CA SER A 74 4.92 19.96 4.45
C SER A 74 3.51 20.46 4.17
N ASN A 75 2.86 21.05 5.19
CA ASN A 75 1.51 21.58 5.07
C ASN A 75 1.44 22.72 4.03
N ASP A 76 0.79 22.43 2.91
CA ASP A 76 0.32 23.40 1.92
C ASP A 76 -1.21 23.52 2.08
N PRO A 77 -1.81 24.73 2.05
CA PRO A 77 -3.27 24.88 2.05
C PRO A 77 -4.03 24.00 1.04
N GLU A 78 -3.41 23.63 -0.09
CA GLU A 78 -3.98 22.73 -1.09
C GLU A 78 -3.66 21.25 -0.83
N HIS A 79 -2.62 20.97 -0.02
CA HIS A 79 -2.09 19.63 0.27
C HIS A 79 -1.73 19.50 1.77
N PRO A 80 -2.71 19.21 2.64
CA PRO A 80 -2.46 19.04 4.07
C PRO A 80 -1.73 17.71 4.34
N VAL A 81 -0.84 17.70 5.35
CA VAL A 81 -0.15 16.49 5.83
C VAL A 81 -1.11 15.70 6.72
N VAL A 82 -2.11 15.08 6.10
CA VAL A 82 -3.12 14.25 6.76
C VAL A 82 -3.18 12.92 6.02
N ARG A 83 -2.95 11.82 6.74
CA ARG A 83 -3.02 10.48 6.19
C ARG A 83 -4.39 10.21 5.56
N VAL A 84 -4.39 9.56 4.41
CA VAL A 84 -5.55 9.27 3.57
C VAL A 84 -5.74 7.77 3.43
N LYS A 85 -6.98 7.34 3.21
CA LYS A 85 -7.28 5.92 2.99
C LYS A 85 -6.95 5.44 1.58
N GLU A 86 -6.83 6.37 0.65
CA GLU A 86 -6.55 6.14 -0.76
C GLU A 86 -5.87 7.37 -1.36
N ASN A 87 -4.85 7.15 -2.18
CA ASN A 87 -4.29 8.14 -3.08
C ASN A 87 -4.76 7.93 -4.53
N ASP A 88 -4.80 9.04 -5.28
CA ASP A 88 -5.23 9.10 -6.68
C ASP A 88 -4.03 9.31 -7.62
N TYR A 89 -3.80 8.38 -8.55
CA TYR A 89 -2.66 8.39 -9.47
C TYR A 89 -3.10 8.67 -10.92
N LYS A 90 -3.50 9.90 -11.21
CA LYS A 90 -4.20 10.26 -12.45
C LYS A 90 -3.37 10.27 -13.74
N ASN A 91 -2.05 10.44 -13.65
CA ASN A 91 -1.19 10.80 -14.79
C ASN A 91 0.14 10.06 -14.76
N LEU A 92 0.10 8.72 -14.72
CA LEU A 92 1.32 7.91 -14.76
C LEU A 92 2.00 8.02 -16.13
N ILE A 93 3.31 8.27 -16.12
CA ILE A 93 4.18 8.22 -17.30
C ILE A 93 5.15 7.05 -17.17
N ASP A 94 5.90 6.74 -18.22
CA ASP A 94 6.75 5.53 -18.30
C ASP A 94 7.85 5.41 -17.24
N THR A 95 8.17 6.52 -16.57
CA THR A 95 9.23 6.65 -15.57
C THR A 95 8.72 7.01 -14.18
N SER A 96 7.40 7.14 -14.00
CA SER A 96 6.81 7.55 -12.73
C SER A 96 7.17 6.60 -11.60
N THR A 97 7.71 7.15 -10.51
CA THR A 97 7.70 6.54 -9.18
C THR A 97 6.50 7.02 -8.37
N MET A 98 6.16 6.25 -7.35
CA MET A 98 5.08 6.54 -6.41
C MET A 98 5.57 6.19 -5.02
N ASP A 99 5.74 7.21 -4.18
CA ASP A 99 5.94 7.05 -2.74
C ASP A 99 4.68 6.42 -2.13
N LYS A 100 4.91 5.47 -1.24
CA LYS A 100 3.91 4.64 -0.57
C LYS A 100 4.33 4.46 0.88
N ASP A 101 3.35 4.35 1.75
CA ASP A 101 3.60 4.12 3.18
C ASP A 101 2.36 3.47 3.84
N PRO A 102 1.88 2.30 3.38
CA PRO A 102 0.69 1.71 3.95
C PRO A 102 0.97 1.25 5.39
N GLN A 103 0.36 1.93 6.38
CA GLN A 103 0.54 1.66 7.80
C GLN A 103 -0.74 1.18 8.45
N PHE A 104 -0.64 0.21 9.36
CA PHE A 104 -1.75 -0.17 10.23
C PHE A 104 -1.63 0.52 11.58
N HIS A 105 -2.68 1.24 11.99
CA HIS A 105 -2.78 1.92 13.27
C HIS A 105 -3.80 1.25 14.19
N ILE A 106 -3.43 1.04 15.45
CA ILE A 106 -4.38 0.73 16.52
C ILE A 106 -4.84 2.04 17.15
N SER A 107 -6.15 2.27 17.18
CA SER A 107 -6.72 3.45 17.83
C SER A 107 -6.29 3.53 19.30
N GLY A 108 -6.01 4.74 19.78
CA GLY A 108 -5.72 4.99 21.20
C GLY A 108 -6.89 4.64 22.14
N ALA A 109 -8.11 4.50 21.60
CA ALA A 109 -9.30 4.07 22.34
C ALA A 109 -9.49 2.54 22.35
N CYS A 110 -8.64 1.78 21.66
CA CYS A 110 -8.74 0.33 21.61
C CYS A 110 -8.50 -0.27 23.01
N GLU A 111 -9.41 -1.16 23.45
CA GLU A 111 -9.31 -1.82 24.76
C GLU A 111 -8.44 -3.09 24.71
N VAL A 112 -8.12 -3.58 23.51
CA VAL A 112 -7.26 -4.75 23.31
C VAL A 112 -5.81 -4.38 23.66
N LYS A 113 -5.19 -5.16 24.55
CA LYS A 113 -3.84 -4.86 25.07
C LYS A 113 -2.74 -5.02 24.03
N TYR A 114 -2.81 -6.09 23.24
CA TYR A 114 -1.86 -6.41 22.19
C TYR A 114 -2.59 -6.89 20.95
N SER A 115 -2.18 -6.42 19.78
CA SER A 115 -2.79 -6.69 18.49
C SER A 115 -1.74 -7.19 17.51
N TRP A 116 -1.91 -8.39 17.00
CA TRP A 116 -1.14 -8.88 15.86
C TRP A 116 -1.79 -8.42 14.57
N ILE A 117 -0.99 -7.90 13.64
CA ILE A 117 -1.48 -7.41 12.36
C ILE A 117 -1.12 -8.39 11.25
N VAL A 118 -2.13 -8.79 10.49
CA VAL A 118 -1.96 -9.54 9.23
C VAL A 118 -2.51 -8.70 8.09
N ALA A 119 -1.68 -8.47 7.07
CA ALA A 119 -2.03 -7.76 5.85
C ALA A 119 -2.16 -8.73 4.67
N LYS A 120 -3.01 -8.39 3.71
CA LYS A 120 -3.13 -9.03 2.42
C LYS A 120 -2.98 -7.98 1.34
N VAL A 121 -2.03 -8.19 0.44
CA VAL A 121 -1.87 -7.43 -0.82
C VAL A 121 -2.49 -8.26 -1.93
N ASP A 122 -3.41 -7.66 -2.69
CA ASP A 122 -4.09 -8.29 -3.82
C ASP A 122 -4.13 -7.36 -5.03
N GLY A 123 -4.38 -7.91 -6.21
CA GLY A 123 -4.55 -7.14 -7.45
C GLY A 123 -3.25 -6.63 -8.10
N PHE A 124 -2.07 -6.89 -7.52
CA PHE A 124 -0.79 -6.48 -8.11
C PHE A 124 -0.54 -7.17 -9.47
N ASN A 125 -0.48 -6.38 -10.54
CA ASN A 125 -0.22 -6.82 -11.93
C ASN A 125 -1.13 -7.98 -12.43
N THR A 126 -2.38 -8.05 -12.00
CA THR A 126 -3.30 -9.14 -12.36
C THR A 126 -4.06 -8.91 -13.68
N THR A 127 -4.10 -7.67 -14.17
CA THR A 127 -4.82 -7.29 -15.40
C THR A 127 -3.93 -7.51 -16.62
N GLN A 128 -4.33 -8.43 -17.48
CA GLN A 128 -3.60 -8.70 -18.73
C GLN A 128 -3.59 -7.46 -19.65
N GLY A 129 -2.40 -7.10 -20.15
CA GLY A 129 -2.23 -5.98 -21.09
C GLY A 129 -2.26 -4.59 -20.45
N ALA A 130 -2.36 -4.50 -19.12
CA ALA A 130 -2.24 -3.26 -18.38
C ALA A 130 -0.78 -2.78 -18.27
N THR A 131 -0.61 -1.50 -17.93
CA THR A 131 0.67 -1.03 -17.37
C THR A 131 1.00 -1.84 -16.12
N THR A 132 2.24 -2.28 -15.96
CA THR A 132 2.67 -3.07 -14.79
C THR A 132 3.59 -2.27 -13.89
N LEU A 133 3.53 -2.56 -12.60
CA LEU A 133 4.35 -1.94 -11.56
C LEU A 133 5.42 -2.92 -11.05
N LYS A 134 6.43 -2.39 -10.38
CA LYS A 134 7.38 -3.16 -9.55
C LYS A 134 7.53 -2.44 -8.21
N PHE A 135 7.81 -3.21 -7.16
CA PHE A 135 8.30 -2.65 -5.90
C PHE A 135 9.75 -2.27 -6.10
N THR A 136 10.12 -1.08 -5.66
CA THR A 136 11.51 -0.58 -5.73
C THR A 136 12.10 -0.44 -4.35
N ASP A 137 11.29 -0.04 -3.37
CA ASP A 137 11.67 0.04 -1.97
C ASP A 137 10.58 -0.56 -1.06
N VAL A 138 11.03 -1.27 -0.03
CA VAL A 138 10.18 -2.00 0.93
C VAL A 138 10.65 -1.86 2.38
N ILE A 139 11.77 -1.17 2.63
CA ILE A 139 12.36 -1.06 3.96
C ILE A 139 12.06 0.33 4.50
N ASP A 140 11.34 0.38 5.62
CA ASP A 140 11.10 1.61 6.35
C ASP A 140 12.28 1.89 7.30
N ASP A 141 13.15 2.83 6.91
CA ASP A 141 14.27 3.27 7.74
C ASP A 141 13.86 4.32 8.80
N THR A 142 12.57 4.69 8.86
CA THR A 142 12.06 5.83 9.64
C THR A 142 10.81 5.49 10.46
N LEU A 143 10.96 5.44 11.78
CA LEU A 143 9.82 5.23 12.67
C LEU A 143 8.98 6.49 12.85
N GLU A 144 7.88 6.58 12.09
CA GLU A 144 6.90 7.66 12.19
C GLU A 144 5.56 7.19 12.78
N ASN A 145 4.66 8.13 13.09
CA ASN A 145 3.27 7.84 13.52
C ASN A 145 3.12 6.88 14.73
N ASN A 146 4.14 6.83 15.60
CA ASN A 146 4.23 5.89 16.72
C ASN A 146 4.35 4.42 16.28
N ALA A 147 5.05 4.19 15.16
CA ALA A 147 5.42 2.88 14.68
C ALA A 147 6.29 2.14 15.69
N VAL A 148 6.01 0.85 15.87
CA VAL A 148 6.81 -0.06 16.68
C VAL A 148 7.80 -0.74 15.76
N ALA A 149 9.10 -0.58 16.04
CA ALA A 149 10.17 -1.22 15.27
C ALA A 149 9.94 -2.74 15.11
N GLY A 150 9.88 -3.23 13.88
CA GLY A 150 9.52 -4.60 13.55
C GLY A 150 9.84 -4.94 12.10
N GLU A 151 9.31 -6.05 11.60
CA GLU A 151 9.48 -6.45 10.20
C GLU A 151 8.20 -7.11 9.69
N TRP A 152 7.89 -6.88 8.42
CA TRP A 152 6.88 -7.64 7.71
C TRP A 152 7.41 -9.01 7.30
N VAL A 153 6.61 -10.04 7.53
CA VAL A 153 6.96 -11.42 7.20
C VAL A 153 5.90 -11.99 6.26
N LYS A 154 6.32 -12.34 5.04
CA LYS A 154 5.44 -13.01 4.07
C LYS A 154 5.07 -14.40 4.55
N VAL A 155 3.80 -14.73 4.44
CA VAL A 155 3.23 -16.02 4.84
C VAL A 155 2.74 -16.78 3.62
N THR A 156 3.13 -18.04 3.50
CA THR A 156 2.56 -18.96 2.51
C THR A 156 2.03 -20.21 3.19
N LYS A 157 0.96 -20.80 2.63
CA LYS A 157 0.35 -22.01 3.16
C LYS A 157 1.08 -23.25 2.63
N LYS A 158 1.39 -24.18 3.54
CA LYS A 158 1.99 -25.48 3.19
C LYS A 158 0.93 -26.45 2.65
N PRO A 159 1.25 -27.29 1.65
CA PRO A 159 0.35 -28.32 1.15
C PRO A 159 -0.16 -29.28 2.25
N GLU A 160 0.69 -29.60 3.22
CA GLU A 160 0.42 -30.52 4.34
C GLU A 160 -0.30 -29.87 5.54
N GLY A 161 -0.60 -28.56 5.46
CA GLY A 161 -1.11 -27.76 6.57
C GLY A 161 -0.01 -26.98 7.30
N GLY A 162 -0.40 -25.85 7.90
CA GLY A 162 0.52 -24.89 8.51
C GLY A 162 1.12 -23.90 7.51
N TYR A 163 2.14 -23.15 7.96
CA TYR A 163 2.64 -21.96 7.26
C TYR A 163 4.16 -21.96 7.08
N ASN A 164 4.63 -21.31 6.02
CA ASN A 164 6.02 -20.86 5.86
C ASN A 164 6.07 -19.35 6.04
N TYR A 165 7.19 -18.88 6.60
CA TYR A 165 7.44 -17.49 6.95
C TYR A 165 8.73 -17.04 6.27
N THR A 166 8.69 -15.93 5.56
CA THR A 166 9.86 -15.33 4.88
C THR A 166 9.89 -13.85 5.18
N ASN A 167 10.95 -13.37 5.84
CA ASN A 167 11.09 -11.93 6.12
C ASN A 167 11.11 -11.16 4.81
N VAL A 168 10.46 -10.00 4.79
CA VAL A 168 10.54 -9.05 3.68
C VAL A 168 11.75 -8.16 3.94
N THR A 169 12.85 -8.48 3.26
CA THR A 169 14.13 -7.78 3.33
C THR A 169 14.46 -7.05 2.02
N ASP A 170 13.75 -7.37 0.94
CA ASP A 170 13.88 -6.73 -0.37
C ASP A 170 12.59 -6.85 -1.19
N ASN A 171 12.57 -6.13 -2.31
CA ASN A 171 11.40 -6.03 -3.20
C ASN A 171 10.96 -7.35 -3.85
N THR A 172 11.81 -8.39 -3.88
CA THR A 172 11.46 -9.68 -4.50
C THR A 172 10.49 -10.50 -3.64
N GLN A 173 10.38 -10.16 -2.36
CA GLN A 173 9.46 -10.80 -1.43
C GLN A 173 8.09 -10.11 -1.40
N MET A 174 7.94 -8.93 -2.01
CA MET A 174 6.65 -8.24 -2.13
C MET A 174 5.85 -8.65 -3.36
N GLY A 175 4.56 -8.31 -3.37
CA GLY A 175 3.58 -8.71 -4.39
C GLY A 175 2.28 -9.24 -3.78
N ASN A 176 1.45 -9.89 -4.60
CA ASN A 176 0.23 -10.53 -4.10
C ASN A 176 0.57 -11.57 -3.02
N GLY A 177 -0.11 -11.51 -1.87
CA GLY A 177 0.16 -12.42 -0.78
C GLY A 177 -0.31 -11.93 0.58
N ILE A 178 0.05 -12.72 1.59
CA ILE A 178 -0.27 -12.50 3.00
C ILE A 178 1.02 -12.15 3.74
N TYR A 179 0.95 -11.17 4.64
CA TYR A 179 2.06 -10.65 5.41
C TYR A 179 1.63 -10.52 6.87
N ILE A 180 2.46 -10.93 7.82
CA ILE A 180 2.24 -10.73 9.25
C ILE A 180 3.32 -9.81 9.79
N TYR A 181 2.94 -8.83 10.58
CA TYR A 181 3.91 -7.99 11.28
C TYR A 181 4.48 -8.74 12.47
N ASN A 182 5.81 -8.79 12.60
CA ASN A 182 6.46 -9.63 13.61
C ASN A 182 6.45 -9.03 15.03
N MET A 183 5.82 -7.86 15.22
CA MET A 183 5.67 -7.20 16.50
C MET A 183 4.20 -6.95 16.83
N PRO A 184 3.74 -7.23 18.07
CA PRO A 184 2.39 -6.90 18.48
C PRO A 184 2.28 -5.41 18.82
N LEU A 185 1.14 -4.82 18.48
CA LEU A 185 0.85 -3.40 18.71
C LEU A 185 -0.09 -3.17 19.89
N MET A 186 0.17 -2.14 20.67
CA MET A 186 -0.72 -1.62 21.71
C MET A 186 -1.60 -0.49 21.16
N ALA A 187 -2.58 -0.06 21.96
CA ALA A 187 -3.40 1.11 21.62
C ALA A 187 -2.54 2.36 21.33
N GLY A 188 -2.84 3.03 20.21
CA GLY A 188 -2.15 4.23 19.74
C GLY A 188 -0.85 3.97 18.97
N GLN A 189 -0.46 2.71 18.76
CA GLN A 189 0.75 2.35 18.00
C GLN A 189 0.41 1.95 16.56
N SER A 190 1.43 1.97 15.70
CA SER A 190 1.35 1.49 14.32
C SER A 190 2.42 0.48 13.95
N THR A 191 2.23 -0.17 12.80
CA THR A 191 3.31 -0.89 12.10
C THR A 191 4.25 0.12 11.45
N GLU A 192 5.46 -0.33 11.12
CA GLU A 192 6.20 0.22 9.98
C GLU A 192 5.42 0.02 8.67
N ASP A 193 5.81 0.74 7.63
CA ASP A 193 5.16 0.68 6.33
C ASP A 193 5.26 -0.73 5.72
N LEU A 194 4.21 -1.15 5.03
CA LEU A 194 4.23 -2.44 4.33
C LEU A 194 5.19 -2.44 3.12
N PHE A 195 5.37 -1.29 2.47
CA PHE A 195 6.33 -1.02 1.40
C PHE A 195 6.42 0.49 1.15
N GLN A 196 7.56 0.95 0.62
CA GLN A 196 7.92 2.37 0.50
C GLN A 196 7.70 2.95 -0.90
N GLU A 197 7.91 2.16 -1.96
CA GLU A 197 7.89 2.73 -3.30
C GLU A 197 7.45 1.72 -4.37
N LEU A 198 6.67 2.23 -5.33
CA LEU A 198 6.34 1.55 -6.57
C LEU A 198 6.89 2.34 -7.77
N GLU A 199 7.30 1.65 -8.82
CA GLU A 199 7.71 2.25 -10.10
C GLU A 199 6.96 1.57 -11.25
N ILE A 200 6.71 2.32 -12.34
CA ILE A 200 6.30 1.72 -13.60
C ILE A 200 7.37 0.75 -14.10
N ASN A 201 7.02 -0.53 -14.22
CA ASN A 201 7.90 -1.55 -14.80
C ASN A 201 7.71 -1.69 -16.31
N ASN A 202 6.48 -1.60 -16.80
CA ASN A 202 6.18 -1.63 -18.22
C ASN A 202 4.95 -0.77 -18.52
N PHE A 203 5.16 0.31 -19.25
CA PHE A 203 4.12 1.25 -19.61
C PHE A 203 3.33 0.79 -20.83
N VAL A 204 2.00 0.81 -20.72
CA VAL A 204 1.10 0.55 -21.84
C VAL A 204 0.17 1.75 -21.99
N ALA A 205 0.39 2.53 -23.05
CA ALA A 205 -0.39 3.74 -23.32
C ALA A 205 -1.90 3.45 -23.30
N GLY A 206 -2.64 4.25 -22.53
CA GLY A 206 -4.09 4.15 -22.39
C GLY A 206 -4.60 3.01 -21.49
N ASN A 207 -3.71 2.23 -20.86
CA ASN A 207 -4.07 1.14 -19.95
C ASN A 207 -3.44 1.36 -18.57
N SER A 208 -4.27 1.76 -17.60
CA SER A 208 -3.85 1.96 -16.21
C SER A 208 -3.39 0.63 -15.57
N PRO A 209 -2.54 0.69 -14.53
CA PRO A 209 -2.24 -0.48 -13.72
C PRO A 209 -3.48 -1.11 -13.10
N SER A 210 -3.36 -2.38 -12.74
CA SER A 210 -4.35 -3.06 -11.89
C SER A 210 -4.53 -2.30 -10.58
N THR A 211 -5.75 -2.30 -10.06
CA THR A 211 -6.01 -1.84 -8.69
C THR A 211 -5.29 -2.76 -7.71
N ILE A 212 -4.38 -2.17 -6.94
CA ILE A 212 -3.77 -2.84 -5.79
C ILE A 212 -4.68 -2.57 -4.58
N THR A 213 -5.01 -3.62 -3.85
CA THR A 213 -5.80 -3.53 -2.62
C THR A 213 -4.96 -4.06 -1.48
N VAL A 214 -4.76 -3.24 -0.45
CA VAL A 214 -4.24 -3.70 0.84
C VAL A 214 -5.42 -3.86 1.78
N THR A 215 -5.51 -5.02 2.40
CA THR A 215 -6.51 -5.32 3.42
C THR A 215 -5.82 -5.84 4.66
N GLY A 216 -6.40 -5.66 5.83
CA GLY A 216 -5.81 -6.20 7.05
C GLY A 216 -6.81 -6.78 8.02
N TYR A 217 -6.26 -7.58 8.92
CA TYR A 217 -6.95 -8.28 9.98
C TYR A 217 -6.10 -8.17 11.26
N ALA A 218 -6.71 -7.66 12.34
CA ALA A 218 -6.09 -7.64 13.66
C ALA A 218 -6.54 -8.83 14.50
N VAL A 219 -5.60 -9.46 15.18
CA VAL A 219 -5.84 -10.60 16.08
C VAL A 219 -5.37 -10.24 17.47
N GLU A 220 -6.21 -10.45 18.47
CA GLU A 220 -5.84 -10.21 19.87
C GLU A 220 -4.64 -11.09 20.27
N GLY A 221 -3.63 -10.45 20.85
CA GLY A 221 -2.40 -11.06 21.31
C GLY A 221 -2.56 -11.67 22.71
N VAL A 222 -1.89 -12.79 22.93
CA VAL A 222 -1.75 -13.40 24.25
C VAL A 222 -0.62 -12.71 25.00
N TYR A 223 -0.82 -12.47 26.29
CA TYR A 223 0.17 -11.84 27.15
C TYR A 223 0.12 -12.43 28.56
N SER A 224 1.24 -12.33 29.28
CA SER A 224 1.30 -12.60 30.71
C SER A 224 1.22 -11.31 31.52
N THR A 225 0.62 -11.37 32.70
CA THR A 225 0.60 -10.24 33.65
C THR A 225 1.52 -10.54 34.82
N THR A 226 2.42 -9.60 35.12
CA THR A 226 3.27 -9.62 36.32
C THR A 226 2.87 -8.46 37.22
N VAL A 227 2.73 -8.69 38.52
CA VAL A 227 2.42 -7.65 39.49
C VAL A 227 3.62 -7.45 40.42
N VAL A 228 4.22 -6.26 40.40
CA VAL A 228 5.32 -5.89 41.29
C VAL A 228 4.89 -4.64 42.07
N GLU A 229 4.87 -4.75 43.39
CA GLU A 229 4.47 -3.65 44.30
C GLU A 229 3.10 -3.00 43.98
N GLY A 230 2.19 -3.77 43.37
CA GLY A 230 0.85 -3.30 42.98
C GLY A 230 0.75 -2.70 41.58
N GLU A 231 1.86 -2.63 40.84
CA GLU A 231 1.88 -2.23 39.43
C GLU A 231 1.80 -3.47 38.52
N GLU A 232 0.84 -3.45 37.60
CA GLU A 232 0.67 -4.51 36.59
C GLU A 232 1.54 -4.22 35.37
N THR A 233 2.39 -5.17 35.01
CA THR A 233 3.13 -5.19 33.75
C THR A 233 2.57 -6.30 32.87
N TYR A 234 2.22 -5.96 31.63
CA TYR A 234 1.80 -6.92 30.63
C TYR A 234 2.98 -7.22 29.69
N THR A 235 3.19 -8.48 29.37
CA THR A 235 4.27 -8.91 28.47
C THR A 235 3.69 -9.79 27.37
N PRO A 236 3.81 -9.41 26.10
CA PRO A 236 3.25 -10.20 25.01
C PRO A 236 4.03 -11.49 24.83
N VAL A 237 3.33 -12.56 24.44
CA VAL A 237 3.98 -13.78 23.96
C VAL A 237 4.71 -13.45 22.65
N GLY A 238 5.93 -13.96 22.48
CA GLY A 238 6.78 -13.63 21.34
C GLY A 238 6.25 -14.13 20.00
N TYR A 239 6.70 -13.50 18.92
CA TYR A 239 6.28 -13.80 17.54
C TYR A 239 6.38 -15.28 17.17
N ASN A 240 7.52 -15.91 17.44
CA ASN A 240 7.74 -17.32 17.06
C ASN A 240 6.76 -18.28 17.75
N ASP A 241 6.27 -17.92 18.93
CA ASP A 241 5.33 -18.74 19.70
C ASP A 241 3.86 -18.44 19.31
N MET A 242 3.57 -17.27 18.74
CA MET A 242 2.21 -16.82 18.39
C MET A 242 1.85 -16.93 16.90
N ARG A 243 2.82 -16.83 15.99
CA ARG A 243 2.56 -16.63 14.55
C ARG A 243 1.65 -17.70 13.92
N ASP A 244 1.79 -18.97 14.31
CA ASP A 244 0.96 -20.05 13.77
C ASP A 244 -0.48 -19.95 14.29
N ALA A 245 -0.64 -19.58 15.57
CA ALA A 245 -1.96 -19.40 16.19
C ALA A 245 -2.71 -18.18 15.61
N VAL A 246 -1.98 -17.08 15.36
CA VAL A 246 -2.51 -15.90 14.67
C VAL A 246 -2.97 -16.27 13.27
N MET A 247 -2.11 -16.94 12.49
CA MET A 247 -2.43 -17.34 11.13
C MET A 247 -3.58 -18.34 11.07
N ALA A 248 -3.70 -19.25 12.04
CA ALA A 248 -4.83 -20.17 12.13
C ALA A 248 -6.18 -19.45 12.35
N GLN A 249 -6.21 -18.34 13.09
CA GLN A 249 -7.44 -17.55 13.29
C GLN A 249 -7.89 -16.84 12.01
N VAL A 250 -6.95 -16.44 11.16
CA VAL A 250 -7.24 -15.70 9.92
C VAL A 250 -7.15 -16.57 8.67
N ASP A 251 -6.97 -17.89 8.81
CA ASP A 251 -6.63 -18.80 7.72
C ASP A 251 -7.63 -18.77 6.56
N THR A 252 -8.93 -18.76 6.88
CA THR A 252 -10.00 -18.74 5.86
C THR A 252 -10.03 -17.42 5.09
N TRP A 253 -9.71 -16.31 5.74
CA TRP A 253 -9.61 -14.99 5.11
C TRP A 253 -8.32 -14.86 4.29
N ALA A 254 -7.20 -15.34 4.83
CA ALA A 254 -5.88 -15.24 4.23
C ALA A 254 -5.70 -16.19 3.04
N PHE A 255 -6.24 -17.41 3.13
CA PHE A 255 -6.10 -18.48 2.15
C PHE A 255 -7.46 -19.13 1.85
N PRO A 256 -8.41 -18.39 1.24
CA PRO A 256 -9.73 -18.91 0.94
C PRO A 256 -9.62 -20.11 0.00
N THR A 257 -10.35 -21.18 0.34
CA THR A 257 -10.50 -22.33 -0.55
C THR A 257 -11.24 -21.90 -1.82
N ALA A 258 -10.81 -22.38 -2.98
CA ALA A 258 -11.45 -22.08 -4.26
C ALA A 258 -12.95 -22.44 -4.20
N GLY A 259 -13.82 -21.43 -4.12
CA GLY A 259 -15.26 -21.59 -3.94
C GLY A 259 -15.93 -20.59 -2.98
N GLU A 260 -15.15 -19.90 -2.14
CA GLU A 260 -15.67 -18.94 -1.14
C GLU A 260 -15.44 -17.45 -1.48
N ALA A 261 -14.83 -17.16 -2.64
CA ALA A 261 -14.74 -15.81 -3.18
C ALA A 261 -16.08 -15.44 -3.84
N GLY A 262 -17.06 -15.06 -3.02
CA GLY A 262 -18.34 -14.46 -3.43
C GLY A 262 -18.36 -12.97 -3.21
#